data_AF-A0A1F7MSW6-F1
#
_entry.id   AF-A0A1F7MSW6-F1
#
_cell.length_a   1.000
_cell.length_b   1.000
_cell.length_c   1.000
_cell.angle_alpha   90.00
_cell.angle_beta   90.00
_cell.angle_gamma   90.00
#
_symmetry.space_group_name_H-M   'P 1'
#
loop_
_entity.id
_entity.type
_entity.pdbx_description
1 polymer ?
#
loop_
_entity_poly.entity_id
_entity_poly.type
_entity_poly.pdbx_seq_one_letter_code
_entity_poly.pdbx_strand_id
1 'polypeptide(L)'
;MLRVVAIAGLGLALGVATAGASDHSGTVVSVDATAGTLVIGELGPWQVREGKTLITERTITVAPSTRFVAVRRSREAGPSGWIGELVELPLDPWAVRQGDFVTVRAGRADRGLLAEKVTVTAGYE
;
A
#
# COMPACT_ATOMS: atom_id res chain seq x y z
N MET A 1 -53.87 39.90 -2.09
CA MET A 1 -53.35 38.69 -1.40
C MET A 1 -52.48 37.92 -2.39
N LEU A 2 -51.15 38.00 -2.28
CA LEU A 2 -50.22 37.33 -3.19
C LEU A 2 -49.48 36.24 -2.39
N ARG A 3 -49.70 34.97 -2.75
CA ARG A 3 -49.06 33.80 -2.12
C ARG A 3 -47.65 33.66 -2.67
N VAL A 4 -46.64 33.87 -1.83
CA VAL A 4 -45.24 33.54 -2.15
C VAL A 4 -45.05 32.05 -1.92
N VAL A 5 -44.85 31.28 -2.99
CA VAL A 5 -44.46 29.88 -2.94
C VAL A 5 -42.93 29.84 -2.88
N ALA A 6 -42.39 29.47 -1.72
CA ALA A 6 -40.96 29.22 -1.56
C ALA A 6 -40.61 27.86 -2.19
N ILE A 7 -39.84 27.88 -3.28
CA ILE A 7 -39.27 26.67 -3.88
C ILE A 7 -38.02 26.33 -3.07
N ALA A 8 -38.12 25.36 -2.18
CA ALA A 8 -36.98 24.79 -1.49
C ALA A 8 -36.14 23.96 -2.47
N GLY A 9 -35.02 24.51 -2.92
CA GLY A 9 -34.02 23.77 -3.69
C GLY A 9 -33.28 22.78 -2.79
N LEU A 10 -33.59 21.50 -2.93
CA LEU A 10 -32.85 20.41 -2.27
C LEU A 10 -31.57 20.14 -3.07
N GLY A 11 -30.46 20.75 -2.66
CA GLY A 11 -29.14 20.46 -3.25
C GLY A 11 -28.69 19.05 -2.86
N LEU A 12 -28.66 18.12 -3.81
CA LEU A 12 -27.99 16.83 -3.62
C LEU A 12 -26.48 17.08 -3.54
N ALA A 13 -25.92 17.06 -2.32
CA ALA A 13 -24.49 16.94 -2.12
C ALA A 13 -24.06 15.50 -2.48
N LEU A 14 -23.60 15.30 -3.71
CA LEU A 14 -22.88 14.08 -4.10
C LEU A 14 -21.50 14.11 -3.42
N GLY A 15 -21.41 13.55 -2.21
CA GLY A 15 -20.14 13.32 -1.55
C GLY A 15 -19.34 12.29 -2.34
N VAL A 16 -18.30 12.74 -3.05
CA VAL A 16 -17.30 11.85 -3.66
C VAL A 16 -16.47 11.28 -2.52
N ALA A 17 -16.74 10.04 -2.11
CA ALA A 17 -15.88 9.33 -1.17
C ALA A 17 -14.50 9.17 -1.81
N THR A 18 -13.50 9.89 -1.29
CA THR A 18 -12.11 9.66 -1.67
C THR A 18 -11.73 8.28 -1.14
N ALA A 19 -11.48 7.32 -2.04
CA ALA A 19 -11.01 6.00 -1.62
C ALA A 19 -9.71 6.17 -0.83
N GLY A 20 -9.74 5.74 0.44
CA GLY A 20 -8.57 5.80 1.32
C GLY A 20 -7.45 4.87 0.82
N ALA A 21 -6.25 5.05 1.34
CA ALA A 21 -5.12 4.20 1.00
C ALA A 21 -5.41 2.72 1.26
N SER A 22 -5.00 1.87 0.33
CA SER A 22 -5.15 0.43 0.34
C SER A 22 -3.80 -0.27 0.47
N ASP A 23 -3.82 -1.47 1.04
CA ASP A 23 -2.62 -2.29 1.18
C ASP A 23 -2.49 -3.23 -0.02
N HIS A 24 -1.27 -3.31 -0.56
CA HIS A 24 -0.90 -4.12 -1.71
C HIS A 24 0.27 -5.03 -1.32
N SER A 25 0.05 -6.34 -1.29
CA SER A 25 1.06 -7.31 -0.85
C SER A 25 1.53 -8.18 -2.00
N GLY A 26 2.85 -8.33 -2.13
CA GLY A 26 3.43 -9.09 -3.22
C GLY A 26 4.95 -9.18 -3.16
N THR A 27 5.50 -9.91 -4.12
CA THR A 27 6.95 -10.01 -4.29
C THR A 27 7.45 -8.86 -5.15
N VAL A 28 8.53 -8.21 -4.75
CA VAL A 28 9.16 -7.15 -5.55
C VAL A 28 9.73 -7.74 -6.83
N VAL A 29 9.22 -7.26 -7.96
CA VAL A 29 9.66 -7.65 -9.30
C VAL A 29 10.79 -6.76 -9.79
N SER A 30 10.75 -5.46 -9.48
CA SER A 30 11.82 -4.51 -9.80
C SER A 30 11.81 -3.28 -8.89
N VAL A 31 12.97 -2.63 -8.80
CA VAL A 31 13.19 -1.39 -8.05
C VAL A 31 13.94 -0.43 -8.97
N ASP A 32 13.41 0.77 -9.17
CA ASP A 32 14.11 1.87 -9.85
C ASP A 32 14.15 3.09 -8.94
N ALA A 33 15.26 3.24 -8.22
CA ALA A 33 15.47 4.36 -7.31
C ALA A 33 15.63 5.71 -8.05
N THR A 34 16.04 5.69 -9.32
CA THR A 34 16.21 6.92 -10.12
C THR A 34 14.86 7.45 -10.58
N ALA A 35 13.98 6.56 -11.05
CA ALA A 35 12.62 6.90 -11.43
C ALA A 35 11.67 7.02 -10.22
N GLY A 36 12.10 6.59 -9.03
CA GLY A 36 11.28 6.60 -7.83
C GLY A 36 10.14 5.59 -7.89
N THR A 37 10.37 4.40 -8.46
CA THR A 37 9.31 3.38 -8.64
C THR A 37 9.69 2.02 -8.06
N LEU A 38 8.66 1.33 -7.58
CA LEU A 38 8.69 -0.04 -7.09
C LEU A 38 7.63 -0.84 -7.86
N VAL A 39 8.00 -1.99 -8.42
CA VAL A 39 7.03 -2.90 -9.03
C VAL A 39 6.90 -4.14 -8.17
N ILE A 40 5.67 -4.48 -7.79
CA ILE A 40 5.36 -5.72 -7.07
C ILE A 40 4.48 -6.63 -7.91
N GLY A 41 4.72 -7.94 -7.82
CA GLY A 41 3.86 -8.98 -8.33
C GLY A 41 2.86 -9.37 -7.24
N GLU A 42 1.62 -8.95 -7.41
CA GLU A 42 0.51 -9.20 -6.49
C GLU A 42 -0.31 -10.40 -6.97
N LEU A 43 -0.67 -11.28 -6.04
CA LEU A 43 -1.74 -12.26 -6.26
C LEU A 43 -3.08 -11.53 -6.11
N GLY A 44 -3.66 -11.15 -7.24
CA GLY A 44 -5.00 -10.55 -7.28
C GLY A 44 -6.11 -11.57 -7.01
N PRO A 45 -7.38 -11.22 -7.31
CA PRO A 45 -8.48 -12.18 -7.31
C PRO A 45 -8.08 -13.45 -8.06
N TRP A 46 -8.37 -14.62 -7.48
CA TRP A 46 -7.87 -15.89 -8.00
C TRP A 46 -8.24 -16.08 -9.47
N GLN A 47 -7.23 -16.07 -10.32
CA GLN A 47 -7.35 -16.28 -11.76
C GLN A 47 -6.25 -17.24 -12.21
N VAL A 48 -6.60 -18.18 -13.08
CA VAL A 48 -5.67 -19.14 -13.67
C VAL A 48 -5.64 -18.92 -15.17
N ARG A 49 -4.43 -18.81 -15.74
CA ARG A 49 -4.19 -18.79 -17.19
C ARG A 49 -3.14 -19.84 -17.51
N GLU A 50 -3.42 -20.69 -18.49
CA GLU A 50 -2.48 -21.75 -18.92
C GLU A 50 -1.99 -22.64 -17.75
N GLY A 51 -2.87 -22.92 -16.79
CA GLY A 51 -2.55 -23.74 -15.61
C GLY A 51 -1.70 -23.04 -14.54
N LYS A 52 -1.42 -21.74 -14.67
CA LYS A 52 -0.66 -20.94 -13.69
C LYS A 52 -1.53 -19.86 -13.06
N THR A 53 -1.33 -19.60 -11.77
CA THR A 53 -1.97 -18.46 -11.11
C THR A 53 -1.46 -17.15 -11.72
N LEU A 54 -2.39 -16.28 -12.07
CA LEU A 54 -2.05 -14.97 -12.64
C LEU A 54 -1.48 -14.06 -11.57
N ILE A 55 -0.27 -13.54 -11.81
CA ILE A 55 0.35 -12.48 -11.02
C ILE A 55 0.09 -11.15 -11.70
N THR A 56 -0.44 -10.18 -10.96
CA THR A 56 -0.67 -8.82 -11.44
C THR A 56 0.47 -7.93 -11.02
N GLU A 57 1.19 -7.34 -11.98
CA GLU A 57 2.20 -6.34 -11.66
C GLU A 57 1.56 -5.00 -11.30
N ARG A 58 2.02 -4.41 -10.20
CA ARG A 58 1.62 -3.09 -9.72
C ARG A 58 2.84 -2.18 -9.72
N THR A 59 2.86 -1.19 -10.59
CA THR A 59 3.83 -0.09 -10.51
C THR A 59 3.37 0.91 -9.47
N ILE A 60 4.22 1.17 -8.49
CA ILE A 60 3.96 2.06 -7.36
C ILE A 60 5.03 3.16 -7.35
N THR A 61 4.59 4.40 -7.28
CA THR A 61 5.48 5.55 -7.09
C THR A 61 5.86 5.67 -5.63
N VAL A 62 7.13 5.87 -5.36
CA VAL A 62 7.70 6.10 -4.03
C VAL A 62 7.90 7.60 -3.86
N ALA A 63 7.21 8.19 -2.90
CA ALA A 63 7.41 9.58 -2.51
C ALA A 63 8.63 9.73 -1.61
N PRO A 64 9.27 10.91 -1.56
CA PRO A 64 10.29 11.22 -0.54
C PRO A 64 9.78 11.04 0.91
N SER A 65 8.47 11.17 1.12
CA SER A 65 7.81 10.97 2.41
C SER A 65 7.41 9.51 2.68
N THR A 66 7.61 8.58 1.74
CA THR A 66 7.27 7.17 1.94
C THR A 66 8.12 6.60 3.05
N ARG A 67 7.48 6.01 4.06
CA ARG A 67 8.18 5.34 5.16
C ARG A 67 8.56 3.92 4.77
N PHE A 68 9.80 3.54 4.98
CA PHE A 68 10.27 2.17 4.80
C PHE A 68 10.52 1.52 6.16
N VAL A 69 10.00 0.31 6.34
CA VAL A 69 10.23 -0.49 7.55
C VAL A 69 10.47 -1.95 7.19
N ALA A 70 11.23 -2.64 8.03
CA ALA A 70 11.30 -4.08 8.06
C ALA A 70 10.55 -4.59 9.30
N VAL A 71 9.81 -5.68 9.14
CA VAL A 71 9.18 -6.39 10.26
C VAL A 71 10.07 -7.53 10.71
N ARG A 72 10.35 -7.60 12.02
CA ARG A 72 11.13 -8.67 12.64
C ARG A 72 10.50 -9.11 13.94
N ARG A 73 10.78 -10.35 14.36
CA ARG A 73 10.46 -10.79 15.72
C ARG A 73 11.43 -10.16 16.71
N SER A 74 10.88 -9.51 17.74
CA SER A 74 11.67 -8.99 18.85
C SER A 74 12.26 -10.11 19.68
N ARG A 75 13.53 -9.97 20.09
CA ARG A 75 14.19 -10.87 21.05
C ARG A 75 13.94 -10.49 22.51
N GLU A 76 13.37 -9.32 22.72
CA GLU A 76 13.02 -8.76 24.02
C GLU A 76 11.51 -8.53 24.09
N ALA A 77 10.97 -8.36 25.30
CA ALA A 77 9.58 -7.95 25.46
C ALA A 77 9.41 -6.54 24.88
N GLY A 78 8.60 -6.41 23.83
CA GLY A 78 8.32 -5.11 23.23
C GLY A 78 7.13 -4.41 23.92
N PRO A 79 6.47 -3.47 23.23
CA PRO A 79 5.41 -2.65 23.83
C PRO A 79 4.21 -3.42 24.37
N SER A 80 3.93 -4.62 23.83
CA SER A 80 2.85 -5.47 24.35
C SER A 80 3.30 -6.35 25.53
N GLY A 81 4.58 -6.33 25.87
CA GLY A 81 5.19 -7.18 26.88
C GLY A 81 5.51 -8.61 26.41
N TRP A 82 5.21 -8.95 25.15
CA TRP A 82 5.45 -10.28 24.59
C TRP A 82 6.82 -10.40 23.93
N ILE A 83 7.60 -11.39 24.36
CA ILE A 83 8.82 -11.80 23.66
C ILE A 83 8.42 -12.47 22.35
N GLY A 84 9.08 -12.10 21.25
CA GLY A 84 8.80 -12.64 19.91
C GLY A 84 7.70 -11.90 19.15
N GLU A 85 7.17 -10.79 19.67
CA GLU A 85 6.22 -9.95 18.93
C GLU A 85 6.86 -9.33 17.69
N LEU A 86 6.04 -9.04 16.68
CA LEU A 86 6.50 -8.38 15.46
C LEU A 86 6.68 -6.89 15.73
N VAL A 87 7.90 -6.40 15.50
CA VAL A 87 8.25 -4.98 15.62
C VAL A 87 8.68 -4.43 14.27
N GLU A 88 8.36 -3.16 14.04
CA GLU A 88 8.82 -2.42 12.87
C GLU A 88 10.12 -1.71 13.19
N LEU A 89 11.13 -2.00 12.37
CA LEU A 89 12.41 -1.32 12.40
C LEU A 89 12.49 -0.40 11.17
N PRO A 90 12.95 0.86 11.32
CA PRO A 90 13.22 1.71 10.18
C PRO A 90 14.14 0.99 9.17
N LEU A 91 13.80 1.13 7.90
CA LEU A 91 14.60 0.62 6.80
C LEU A 91 14.98 1.81 5.91
N ASP A 92 16.22 1.82 5.43
CA ASP A 92 16.64 2.85 4.50
C ASP A 92 15.79 2.77 3.22
N PRO A 93 15.36 3.93 2.66
CA PRO A 93 14.76 3.95 1.34
C PRO A 93 15.66 3.21 0.35
N TRP A 94 15.08 2.36 -0.49
CA TRP A 94 15.80 1.56 -1.49
C TRP A 94 16.72 0.45 -0.96
N ALA A 95 16.69 0.14 0.34
CA ALA A 95 17.24 -1.12 0.83
C ALA A 95 16.38 -2.34 0.41
N VAL A 96 15.12 -2.10 0.01
CA VAL A 96 14.24 -3.07 -0.63
C VAL A 96 14.89 -3.60 -1.92
N ARG A 97 14.84 -4.91 -2.13
CA ARG A 97 15.43 -5.61 -3.28
C ARG A 97 14.39 -6.41 -4.04
N GLN A 98 14.73 -6.71 -5.29
CA GLN A 98 13.99 -7.71 -6.07
C GLN A 98 13.95 -9.04 -5.32
N GLY A 99 12.78 -9.67 -5.27
CA GLY A 99 12.54 -10.91 -4.54
C GLY A 99 12.02 -10.72 -3.11
N ASP A 100 12.15 -9.52 -2.52
CA ASP A 100 11.57 -9.25 -1.20
C ASP A 100 10.05 -9.39 -1.25
N PHE A 101 9.46 -9.97 -0.21
CA PHE A 101 8.01 -9.90 -0.02
C PHE A 101 7.68 -8.64 0.78
N VAL A 102 6.80 -7.81 0.21
CA VAL A 102 6.43 -6.52 0.78
C VAL A 102 4.92 -6.36 0.90
N THR A 103 4.51 -5.53 1.84
CA THR A 103 3.19 -4.90 1.84
C THR A 103 3.37 -3.40 1.69
N VAL A 104 2.73 -2.83 0.67
CA VAL A 104 2.78 -1.41 0.37
C VAL A 104 1.42 -0.80 0.65
N ARG A 105 1.36 0.09 1.63
CA ARG A 105 0.19 0.95 1.83
C ARG A 105 0.28 2.10 0.84
N ALA A 106 -0.68 2.21 -0.06
CA ALA A 106 -0.67 3.21 -1.12
C ALA A 106 -2.01 3.93 -1.28
N GLY A 107 -1.93 5.24 -1.46
CA GLY A 107 -3.05 6.07 -1.90
C GLY A 107 -3.15 6.11 -3.43
N ARG A 108 -4.29 6.56 -3.94
CA ARG A 108 -4.44 6.86 -5.37
C ARG A 108 -3.80 8.20 -5.69
N ALA A 109 -3.00 8.24 -6.74
CA ALA A 109 -2.51 9.49 -7.33
C ALA A 109 -3.21 9.76 -8.67
N ASP A 110 -2.94 10.92 -9.26
CA ASP A 110 -3.42 11.30 -10.59
C ASP A 110 -3.13 10.21 -11.64
N ARG A 111 -1.99 9.51 -11.46
CA ARG A 111 -1.63 8.32 -12.23
C ARG A 111 -1.09 7.24 -11.30
N GLY A 112 -1.84 6.15 -11.16
CA GLY A 112 -1.40 4.95 -10.44
C GLY A 112 -1.47 5.08 -8.91
N LEU A 113 -0.51 4.44 -8.26
CA LEU A 113 -0.43 4.29 -6.80
C LEU A 113 0.75 5.09 -6.25
N LEU A 114 0.53 5.78 -5.13
CA LEU A 114 1.56 6.52 -4.40
C LEU A 114 1.76 5.88 -3.02
N ALA A 115 2.96 5.40 -2.75
CA ALA A 115 3.27 4.72 -1.50
C ALA A 115 3.30 5.70 -0.31
N GLU A 116 2.57 5.35 0.74
CA GLU A 116 2.69 5.98 2.06
C GLU A 116 3.72 5.23 2.91
N LYS A 117 3.68 3.90 2.83
CA LYS A 117 4.55 3.01 3.60
C LYS A 117 4.86 1.72 2.84
N VAL A 118 6.11 1.29 2.90
CA VAL A 118 6.57 -0.02 2.44
C VAL A 118 7.05 -0.82 3.63
N THR A 119 6.43 -1.98 3.84
CA THR A 119 6.77 -2.93 4.89
C THR A 119 7.42 -4.14 4.25
N VAL A 120 8.69 -4.40 4.56
CA VAL A 120 9.40 -5.62 4.14
C VAL A 120 9.23 -6.69 5.19
N THR A 121 8.76 -7.87 4.78
CA THR A 121 8.73 -9.04 5.64
C THR A 121 10.03 -9.81 5.42
N ALA A 122 10.86 -9.96 6.45
CA ALA A 122 11.98 -10.88 6.37
C ALA A 122 11.44 -12.28 6.06
N GLY A 123 11.99 -12.94 5.04
CA GLY A 123 11.73 -14.36 4.81
C GLY A 123 11.96 -15.11 6.13
N TYR A 124 11.07 -16.04 6.46
CA TYR A 124 11.27 -16.95 7.59
C TYR A 124 12.59 -17.71 7.34
N GLU A 125 13.69 -17.25 7.94
CA GLU A 125 14.91 -18.05 8.14
C GLU A 125 14.78 -18.91 9.40
#